data_AF-A0A7C2GZU4-F1
#
_entry.id   AF-A0A7C2GZU4-F1
#
_cell.length_a   1.000
_cell.length_b   1.000
_cell.length_c   1.000
_cell.angle_alpha   90.00
_cell.angle_beta   90.00
_cell.angle_gamma   90.00
#
_symmetry.space_group_name_H-M   'P 1'
#
loop_
_entity.id
_entity.type
_entity.pdbx_description
1 polymer ?
#
loop_
_entity_poly.entity_id
_entity_poly.type
_entity_poly.pdbx_seq_one_letter_code
_entity_poly.pdbx_strand_id
1 'polypeptide(L)' 'MERIEQATQDAFLNALRRDHISVTIYLVSGIRLIGRIKSFDRYSILLDAGQQEMLIFKHAVSTITRPKSESEAPREEPSE' A
#
# COMPACT_ATOMS: atom_id res chain seq x y z
N MET A 1 18.95 10.91 -9.38
CA MET A 1 18.41 10.17 -8.22
C MET A 1 16.88 10.00 -8.31
N GLU A 2 16.13 11.02 -8.74
CA GLU A 2 14.66 10.99 -8.89
C GLU A 2 14.08 9.78 -9.67
N ARG A 3 14.78 9.32 -10.72
CA ARG A 3 14.35 8.18 -11.56
C ARG A 3 14.36 6.83 -10.82
N ILE A 4 15.22 6.67 -9.81
CA ILE A 4 15.37 5.41 -9.06
C ILE A 4 14.26 5.31 -8.00
N GLU A 5 13.94 6.40 -7.31
CA GLU A 5 12.86 6.45 -6.31
C GLU A 5 11.49 6.19 -6.95
N GLN A 6 11.23 6.79 -8.11
CA GLN A 6 10.00 6.51 -8.87
C GLN A 6 9.93 5.05 -9.30
N ALA A 7 11.05 4.45 -9.71
CA ALA A 7 11.10 3.03 -10.08
C ALA A 7 10.78 2.11 -8.89
N THR A 8 11.25 2.43 -7.67
CA THR A 8 10.92 1.65 -6.47
C THR A 8 9.44 1.79 -6.09
N GLN A 9 8.87 3.00 -6.17
CA GLN A 9 7.44 3.22 -5.92
C GLN A 9 6.57 2.46 -6.93
N ASP A 10 6.85 2.61 -8.23
CA ASP A 10 6.08 1.98 -9.29
C ASP A 10 6.16 0.45 -9.20
N ALA A 11 7.33 -0.10 -8.88
CA ALA A 11 7.51 -1.54 -8.65
C ALA A 11 6.66 -2.03 -7.47
N PHE A 12 6.66 -1.29 -6.35
CA PHE A 12 5.87 -1.63 -5.17
C PHE A 12 4.37 -1.61 -5.45
N LEU A 13 3.84 -0.53 -6.02
CA LEU A 13 2.41 -0.39 -6.32
C LEU A 13 1.95 -1.36 -7.42
N ASN A 14 2.80 -1.64 -8.42
CA ASN A 14 2.48 -2.64 -9.45
C ASN A 14 2.42 -4.05 -8.88
N ALA A 15 3.30 -4.43 -7.96
CA ALA A 15 3.23 -5.74 -7.31
C ALA A 15 1.89 -5.90 -6.56
N LEU A 16 1.51 -4.90 -5.77
CA LEU A 16 0.23 -4.91 -5.03
C LEU A 16 -0.99 -5.01 -5.96
N ARG A 17 -0.98 -4.25 -7.07
CA ARG A 17 -2.04 -4.25 -8.09
C ARG A 17 -2.14 -5.59 -8.81
N ARG A 18 -1.02 -6.08 -9.35
CA ARG A 18 -0.96 -7.31 -10.15
C ARG A 18 -1.37 -8.53 -9.33
N ASP A 19 -0.92 -8.60 -8.08
CA ASP A 19 -1.13 -9.76 -7.22
C ASP A 19 -2.44 -9.63 -6.40
N HIS A 20 -3.27 -8.62 -6.69
CA HIS A 20 -4.56 -8.33 -6.03
C HIS A 20 -4.49 -8.32 -4.49
N ILE A 21 -3.37 -7.84 -3.96
CA ILE A 21 -3.10 -7.80 -2.52
C ILE A 21 -4.03 -6.76 -1.88
N SER A 22 -4.77 -7.18 -0.84
CA SER A 22 -5.51 -6.25 0.01
C SER A 22 -4.52 -5.41 0.80
N VAL A 23 -4.63 -4.08 0.74
CA VAL A 23 -3.72 -3.14 1.40
C VAL A 23 -4.47 -2.29 2.41
N THR A 24 -3.72 -1.77 3.38
CA THR A 24 -4.17 -0.67 4.24
C THR A 24 -3.45 0.60 3.84
N ILE A 25 -4.20 1.66 3.53
CA ILE A 25 -3.71 2.99 3.23
C ILE A 25 -4.03 3.89 4.42
N TYR A 26 -3.00 4.50 4.99
CA TYR A 26 -3.11 5.48 6.05
C TYR A 26 -3.02 6.86 5.41
N LEU A 27 -4.00 7.71 5.69
CA LEU A 27 -4.00 9.09 5.25
C LEU A 27 -3.30 9.97 6.30
N VAL A 28 -2.76 11.10 5.85
CA VAL A 28 -2.15 12.12 6.74
C VAL A 28 -3.13 12.65 7.80
N SER A 29 -4.44 12.57 7.53
CA SER A 29 -5.50 12.91 8.49
C SER A 29 -5.67 11.88 9.61
N GLY A 30 -5.02 10.72 9.53
CA GLY A 30 -5.18 9.58 10.44
C GLY A 30 -6.27 8.59 10.04
N ILE A 31 -7.02 8.85 8.95
CA ILE A 31 -8.02 7.91 8.43
C ILE A 31 -7.31 6.69 7.81
N ARG A 32 -7.88 5.50 8.08
CA ARG A 32 -7.47 4.22 7.48
C ARG A 32 -8.46 3.81 6.40
N LEU A 33 -7.94 3.48 5.21
CA LEU A 33 -8.69 2.89 4.11
C LEU A 33 -8.16 1.47 3.85
N ILE A 34 -9.06 0.52 3.56
CA ILE A 34 -8.71 -0.86 3.25
C ILE A 34 -9.32 -1.20 1.89
N GLY A 35 -8.55 -1.84 1.03
CA GLY A 35 -9.01 -2.22 -0.30
C GLY A 35 -7.90 -2.78 -1.17
N ARG A 36 -8.15 -2.88 -2.48
CA ARG A 36 -7.16 -3.33 -3.47
C ARG A 36 -6.83 -2.20 -4.42
N ILE A 37 -5.56 -2.07 -4.80
CA ILE A 37 -5.15 -1.09 -5.79
C ILE A 37 -5.63 -1.57 -7.17
N LYS A 38 -6.51 -0.80 -7.80
CA LYS A 38 -7.01 -1.06 -9.15
C LYS A 38 -6.11 -0.46 -10.22
N SER A 39 -5.66 0.78 -10.00
CA SER A 39 -4.74 1.52 -10.87
C SER A 39 -3.99 2.59 -10.08
N PHE A 40 -2.93 3.15 -10.66
CA PHE A 40 -2.23 4.32 -10.11
C PHE A 40 -1.51 5.07 -11.22
N ASP A 41 -1.23 6.34 -10.97
CA ASP A 41 -0.38 7.18 -11.82
C ASP A 41 0.64 7.94 -10.96
N ARG A 42 1.25 9.00 -11.50
CA ARG A 42 2.22 9.82 -10.78
C ARG A 42 1.67 10.45 -9.50
N TYR A 43 0.38 10.81 -9.46
CA TYR A 43 -0.21 11.64 -8.40
C TYR A 43 -1.32 10.95 -7.60
N SER A 44 -1.88 9.85 -8.10
CA SER A 44 -3.09 9.24 -7.56
C SER A 44 -3.04 7.72 -7.56
N ILE A 45 -3.91 7.15 -6.71
CA ILE A 45 -4.15 5.70 -6.57
C ILE A 45 -5.66 5.51 -6.64
N LEU A 46 -6.12 4.62 -7.54
CA LEU A 46 -7.50 4.16 -7.57
C LEU A 46 -7.63 2.91 -6.70
N LEU A 47 -8.33 3.03 -5.58
CA LEU A 47 -8.57 1.96 -4.62
C LEU A 47 -9.97 1.40 -4.81
N ASP A 48 -10.07 0.09 -4.98
CA ASP A 48 -11.33 -0.65 -4.89
C ASP A 48 -11.56 -1.08 -3.43
N ALA A 49 -12.57 -0.51 -2.78
CA ALA A 49 -12.97 -0.83 -1.41
C ALA A 49 -14.26 -1.65 -1.35
N GLY A 50 -14.50 -2.49 -2.36
CA GLY A 50 -15.60 -3.45 -2.42
C GLY A 50 -16.90 -2.84 -2.94
N GLN A 51 -17.48 -1.89 -2.22
CA GLN A 51 -18.75 -1.25 -2.63
C GLN A 51 -18.56 0.01 -3.47
N GLN A 52 -17.37 0.62 -3.40
CA GLN A 52 -17.06 1.85 -4.13
C GLN A 52 -15.59 1.88 -4.54
N GLU A 53 -15.34 2.58 -5.64
CA GLU A 53 -14.01 2.99 -6.06
C GLU A 53 -13.69 4.36 -5.44
N MET A 54 -12.45 4.51 -4.99
CA MET A 54 -11.96 5.75 -4.39
C MET A 54 -10.70 6.20 -5.09
N LEU A 55 -10.73 7.41 -5.66
CA LEU A 55 -9.54 8.07 -6.14
C LEU A 55 -8.85 8.78 -4.97
N ILE A 56 -7.64 8.33 -4.63
CA ILE A 56 -6.85 8.85 -3.52
C ILE A 56 -5.64 9.59 -4.06
N PHE A 57 -5.45 10.85 -3.66
CA PHE A 57 -4.26 11.60 -4.02
C PHE A 57 -3.08 11.25 -3.13
N LYS A 58 -1.90 11.06 -3.72
CA LYS A 58 -0.67 10.65 -3.00
C LYS A 58 -0.23 11.66 -1.93
N HIS A 59 -0.51 12.95 -2.09
CA HIS A 59 -0.21 13.96 -1.07
C HIS A 59 -1.01 13.78 0.23
N ALA A 60 -2.15 13.06 0.17
CA ALA A 60 -2.97 12.75 1.33
C ALA A 60 -2.58 11.43 1.99
N VAL A 61 -1.68 10.63 1.39
CA VAL A 61 -1.27 9.32 1.88
C VAL A 61 -0.01 9.47 2.75
N SER A 62 -0.06 8.98 3.98
CA SER A 62 1.13 8.87 4.83
C SER A 62 1.86 7.55 4.60
N THR A 63 1.11 6.44 4.53
CA THR A 63 1.69 5.08 4.52
C THR A 63 0.80 4.10 3.78
N ILE A 64 1.40 3.13 3.08
CA ILE A 64 0.70 1.98 2.48
C ILE A 64 1.33 0.69 3.02
N THR A 65 0.54 -0.19 3.60
CA THR A 65 1.00 -1.47 4.14
C THR A 65 0.29 -2.64 3.45
N ARG A 66 1.05 -3.70 3.17
CA ARG A 66 0.50 -5.02 2.81
C ARG A 66 0.42 -5.92 4.05
N PRO A 67 -0.42 -6.96 4.06
CA PRO A 67 -0.48 -7.93 5.15
C PRO A 67 0.91 -8.55 5.33
N LYS A 68 1.35 -8.69 6.58
CA LYS A 68 2.51 -9.55 6.87
C LYS A 68 2.12 -10.98 6.53
N SER A 69 2.95 -11.67 5.74
CA SER A 69 2.88 -13.12 5.65
C SER A 69 3.12 -13.69 7.04
N GLU A 70 2.28 -14.62 7.51
CA GLU A 70 2.42 -15.30 8.81
C GLU A 70 3.78 -15.99 9.01
N SER A 71 4.58 -16.19 7.94
CA SER A 71 5.94 -16.70 8.01
C SER A 71 6.99 -15.71 8.57
N GLU A 72 6.60 -14.45 8.83
CA GLU A 72 7.45 -13.38 9.39
C GLU A 72 6.94 -12.90 10.77
N ALA A 73 6.38 -13.84 11.56
CA ALA A 73 6.21 -13.62 12.99
C ALA A 73 7.58 -13.32 13.63
N PRO A 74 7.68 -12.39 14.59
CA PRO A 74 8.90 -12.24 15.38
C PRO A 74 9.22 -13.61 15.96
N ARG A 75 10.41 -14.15 15.68
CA ARG A 75 10.92 -15.25 16.49
C ARG A 75 11.01 -14.66 17.90
N GLU A 76 10.17 -15.13 18.82
CA GLU A 76 10.41 -14.92 20.24
C GLU A 76 11.80 -15.51 20.50
N GLU A 77 12.80 -14.65 20.67
CA GLU A 77 14.10 -15.08 21.14
C GLU A 77 13.87 -15.68 22.54
N PRO A 78 14.29 -16.93 22.79
CA PRO A 78 14.16 -17.49 24.13
C PRO A 78 14.92 -16.57 25.08
N SER A 79 14.21 -16.02 26.05
CA SER A 79 14.80 -15.32 27.18
C SER A 79 15.73 -16.29 27.92
N GLU A 80 17.03 -16.06 27.81
CA GLU A 80 18.02 -16.56 28.78
C GLU A 80 17.91 -15.80 30.11
#